data_AF-A0ABC9XNR6-F1
#
_entry.id   AF-A0ABC9XNR6-F1
#
_cell.length_a   1.000
_cell.length_b   1.000
_cell.length_c   1.000
_cell.angle_alpha   90.00
_cell.angle_beta   90.00
_cell.angle_gamma   90.00
#
_symmetry.space_group_name_H-M   'P 1'
#
loop_
_entity.id
_entity.type
_entity.pdbx_description
1 polymer ?
#
loop_
_entity_poly.entity_id
_entity_poly.type
_entity_poly.pdbx_seq_one_letter_code
_entity_poly.pdbx_strand_id
1 'polypeptide(L)'
;MGDFNHPDICWRDNTAGHKQSRKFLERVNDKFLLQVTEEPVRRGAILDFVLTNKEELVGDVELKSSLDCSDHEMVEFKMLRAVRRAQSKLITLNFRRVDFDLFRDLLGRVPWDKALEGRGSQDSWLVFKDHLLQAQE
;
A
#
# COMPACT_ATOMS: atom_id res chain seq x y z
N MET A 1 -5.00 7.03 -2.43
CA MET A 1 -4.34 8.25 -2.91
C MET A 1 -3.68 7.94 -4.24
N GLY A 2 -3.79 8.83 -5.23
CA GLY A 2 -3.05 8.73 -6.48
C GLY A 2 -3.45 9.83 -7.46
N ASP A 3 -2.65 10.03 -8.51
CA ASP A 3 -2.98 10.88 -9.65
C ASP A 3 -3.80 10.07 -10.67
N PHE A 4 -5.02 10.51 -10.95
CA PHE A 4 -5.93 9.82 -11.86
C PHE A 4 -6.14 10.57 -13.19
N ASN A 5 -5.59 11.77 -13.35
CA ASN A 5 -5.61 12.52 -14.61
C ASN A 5 -7.02 12.73 -15.22
N HIS A 6 -8.03 13.03 -14.38
CA HIS A 6 -9.40 13.34 -14.81
C HIS A 6 -9.81 14.79 -14.46
N PRO A 7 -9.23 15.82 -15.12
CA PRO A 7 -9.45 17.24 -14.78
C PRO A 7 -10.87 17.75 -15.04
N ASP A 8 -11.63 17.05 -15.89
CA ASP A 8 -12.98 17.44 -16.31
C ASP A 8 -14.09 16.92 -15.38
N ILE A 9 -13.72 16.27 -14.27
CA ILE A 9 -14.67 15.86 -13.23
C ILE A 9 -14.98 17.05 -12.33
N CYS A 10 -16.26 17.43 -12.28
CA CYS A 10 -16.78 18.29 -11.23
C CYS A 10 -17.26 17.43 -10.06
N TRP A 11 -16.47 17.35 -9.01
CA TRP A 11 -16.80 16.58 -7.80
C TRP A 11 -17.99 17.15 -7.04
N ARG A 12 -18.16 18.48 -7.04
CA ARG A 12 -19.29 19.16 -6.41
C ARG A 12 -20.63 18.76 -7.03
N ASP A 13 -20.67 18.71 -8.36
CA ASP A 13 -21.89 18.40 -9.10
C ASP A 13 -21.99 16.91 -9.48
N ASN A 14 -20.98 16.11 -9.14
CA ASN A 14 -20.85 14.70 -9.53
C ASN A 14 -21.04 14.49 -11.05
N THR A 15 -20.42 15.34 -11.86
CA THR A 15 -20.50 15.28 -13.33
C THR A 15 -19.11 15.22 -13.96
N ALA A 16 -19.04 14.69 -15.18
CA ALA A 16 -17.82 14.68 -15.97
C ALA A 16 -18.13 14.85 -17.46
N GLY A 17 -17.34 15.63 -18.18
CA GLY A 17 -17.56 15.91 -19.59
C GLY A 17 -17.17 14.74 -20.49
N HIS A 18 -16.00 14.16 -20.24
CA HIS A 18 -15.40 13.13 -21.07
C HIS A 18 -15.93 11.73 -20.72
N LYS A 19 -15.98 10.85 -21.72
CA LYS A 19 -16.49 9.47 -21.56
C LYS A 19 -15.66 8.64 -20.57
N GLN A 20 -14.34 8.80 -20.58
CA GLN A 20 -13.46 8.07 -19.66
C GLN A 20 -13.66 8.53 -18.22
N SER A 21 -13.71 9.84 -18.01
CA SER A 21 -13.95 10.46 -16.69
C SER A 21 -15.32 10.10 -16.13
N ARG A 22 -16.37 10.03 -16.98
CA ARG A 22 -17.68 9.49 -16.58
C ARG A 22 -17.61 8.04 -16.12
N LYS A 23 -16.93 7.16 -16.86
CA LYS A 23 -16.74 5.76 -16.45
C LYS A 23 -15.98 5.66 -15.13
N PHE A 24 -14.96 6.48 -14.92
CA PHE A 24 -14.23 6.53 -13.66
C PHE A 24 -15.16 6.95 -12.52
N LEU A 25 -15.91 8.03 -12.70
CA LEU A 25 -16.86 8.55 -11.73
C LEU A 25 -17.97 7.54 -11.39
N GLU A 26 -18.49 6.83 -12.39
CA GLU A 26 -19.40 5.69 -12.20
C GLU A 26 -18.78 4.63 -11.28
N ARG A 27 -17.51 4.24 -11.51
CA ARG A 27 -16.81 3.26 -10.65
C ARG A 27 -16.56 3.75 -9.23
N VAL A 28 -16.34 5.04 -9.05
CA VAL A 28 -16.19 5.67 -7.72
C VAL A 28 -17.53 5.59 -6.98
N ASN A 29 -18.62 5.96 -7.64
CA ASN A 29 -19.98 5.92 -7.10
C ASN A 29 -20.45 4.48 -6.79
N ASP A 30 -20.23 3.53 -7.69
CA ASP A 30 -20.58 2.11 -7.50
C ASP A 30 -19.92 1.49 -6.26
N LYS A 31 -18.74 2.00 -5.90
CA LYS A 31 -17.95 1.52 -4.76
C LYS A 31 -18.18 2.32 -3.48
N PHE A 32 -19.12 3.27 -3.50
CA PHE A 32 -19.40 4.19 -2.39
C PHE A 32 -18.12 4.92 -1.94
N LEU A 33 -17.26 5.26 -2.89
CA LEU A 33 -16.04 6.02 -2.62
C LEU A 33 -16.35 7.50 -2.70
N LEU A 34 -15.80 8.24 -1.74
CA LEU A 34 -15.88 9.69 -1.62
C LEU A 34 -14.50 10.27 -1.83
N GLN A 35 -14.44 11.42 -2.50
CA GLN A 35 -13.24 12.21 -2.68
C GLN A 35 -13.16 13.23 -1.54
N VAL A 36 -12.12 13.16 -0.71
CA VAL A 36 -12.01 14.00 0.51
C VAL A 36 -11.07 15.20 0.38
N THR A 37 -10.49 15.42 -0.80
CA THR A 37 -9.72 16.65 -1.07
C THR A 37 -10.69 17.75 -1.53
N GLU A 38 -10.87 18.80 -0.72
CA GLU A 38 -11.78 19.91 -1.04
C GLU A 38 -11.15 20.99 -1.94
N GLU A 39 -9.82 21.15 -1.90
CA GLU A 39 -9.10 22.20 -2.62
C GLU A 39 -8.44 21.72 -3.93
N PRO A 40 -8.38 22.55 -4.99
CA PRO A 40 -7.79 22.17 -6.27
C PRO A 40 -6.27 21.99 -6.19
N VAL A 41 -5.80 20.76 -6.43
CA VAL A 41 -4.38 20.36 -6.31
C VAL A 41 -3.49 20.92 -7.45
N ARG A 42 -4.06 21.47 -8.53
CA ARG A 42 -3.30 22.05 -9.65
C ARG A 42 -4.10 23.06 -10.48
N ARG A 43 -3.76 24.35 -10.43
CA ARG A 43 -4.32 25.42 -11.33
C ARG A 43 -5.86 25.41 -11.46
N GLY A 44 -6.58 25.08 -10.38
CA GLY A 44 -8.05 25.02 -10.38
C GLY A 44 -8.67 23.65 -10.73
N ALA A 45 -7.87 22.59 -10.90
CA ALA A 45 -8.33 21.21 -11.06
C ALA A 45 -7.79 20.30 -9.95
N ILE A 46 -8.62 19.35 -9.49
CA ILE A 46 -8.22 18.27 -8.56
C ILE A 46 -7.83 17.07 -9.44
N LEU A 47 -6.55 16.68 -9.43
CA LEU A 47 -6.03 15.51 -10.18
C LEU A 47 -5.58 14.38 -9.25
N ASP A 48 -5.02 14.76 -8.11
CA ASP A 48 -4.62 13.86 -7.05
C ASP A 48 -5.80 13.61 -6.09
N PHE A 49 -6.25 12.35 -6.02
CA PHE A 49 -7.45 11.97 -5.28
C PHE A 49 -7.12 11.14 -4.04
N VAL A 50 -7.72 11.50 -2.91
CA VAL A 50 -7.82 10.64 -1.73
C VAL A 50 -9.24 10.10 -1.70
N LEU A 51 -9.40 8.86 -2.14
CA LEU A 51 -10.68 8.16 -2.14
C LEU A 51 -10.82 7.30 -0.88
N THR A 52 -11.97 7.43 -0.20
CA THR A 52 -12.33 6.61 0.96
C THR A 52 -13.79 6.20 0.90
N ASN A 53 -14.15 5.03 1.42
CA ASN A 53 -15.54 4.63 1.63
C ASN A 53 -16.07 5.00 3.03
N LYS A 54 -15.22 5.62 3.85
CA LYS A 54 -15.50 6.05 5.23
C LYS A 54 -14.79 7.37 5.46
N GLU A 55 -15.53 8.46 5.33
CA GLU A 55 -15.01 9.81 5.46
C GLU A 55 -14.44 10.05 6.87
N GLU A 56 -15.07 9.48 7.90
CA GLU A 56 -14.66 9.61 9.30
C GLU A 56 -13.28 8.99 9.62
N LEU A 57 -12.72 8.20 8.70
CA LEU A 57 -11.38 7.62 8.85
C LEU A 57 -10.28 8.53 8.33
N VAL A 58 -10.61 9.62 7.63
CA VAL A 58 -9.64 10.55 7.08
C VAL A 58 -9.90 11.92 7.66
N GLY A 59 -8.93 12.47 8.39
CA GLY A 59 -9.00 13.79 8.99
C GLY A 59 -7.80 14.65 8.60
N ASP A 60 -7.88 15.95 8.93
CA ASP A 60 -6.80 16.93 8.74
C ASP A 60 -6.21 16.89 7.31
N VAL A 61 -7.08 16.89 6.29
CA VAL A 61 -6.67 16.93 4.88
C VAL A 61 -6.24 18.36 4.56
N GLU A 62 -4.97 18.56 4.22
CA GLU A 62 -4.39 19.85 3.89
C GLU A 62 -3.53 19.76 2.63
N LEU A 63 -3.55 20.82 1.82
CA LEU A 63 -2.56 21.02 0.76
C LEU A 63 -1.31 21.67 1.34
N LYS A 64 -0.15 21.14 0.97
CA LYS A 64 1.17 21.66 1.30
C LYS A 64 1.86 22.12 0.01
N SER A 65 2.87 22.96 0.17
CA SER A 65 3.71 23.43 -0.94
C SER A 65 4.26 22.24 -1.75
N SER A 66 4.44 22.46 -3.04
CA SER A 66 5.10 21.49 -3.90
C SER A 66 6.48 21.12 -3.37
N LEU A 67 6.88 19.87 -3.60
CA LEU A 67 8.24 19.43 -3.31
C LEU A 67 9.16 19.82 -4.47
N ASP A 68 10.17 20.64 -4.18
CA ASP A 68 11.18 21.07 -5.14
C ASP A 68 10.55 21.70 -6.41
N CYS A 69 10.99 21.28 -7.60
CA CYS A 69 10.47 21.78 -8.87
C CYS A 69 9.19 21.06 -9.33
N SER A 70 8.51 20.31 -8.46
CA SER A 70 7.28 19.62 -8.82
C SER A 70 6.16 20.62 -9.12
N ASP A 71 5.39 20.31 -10.15
CA ASP A 71 4.16 21.02 -10.50
C ASP A 71 2.91 20.44 -9.81
N HIS A 72 3.10 19.50 -8.87
CA HIS A 72 2.08 18.96 -7.98
C HIS A 72 2.25 19.51 -6.56
N GLU A 73 1.13 19.91 -5.95
CA GLU A 73 1.06 20.22 -4.52
C GLU A 73 0.98 18.93 -3.70
N MET A 74 1.56 18.94 -2.50
CA MET A 74 1.53 17.77 -1.63
C MET A 74 0.19 17.70 -0.90
N VAL A 75 -0.48 16.55 -0.92
CA VAL A 75 -1.67 16.29 -0.09
C VAL A 75 -1.23 15.61 1.21
N GLU A 76 -1.40 16.29 2.33
CA GLU A 76 -1.22 15.73 3.67
C GLU A 76 -2.60 15.37 4.25
N PHE A 77 -2.71 14.21 4.91
CA PHE A 77 -3.91 13.82 5.64
C PHE A 77 -3.58 12.84 6.75
N LYS A 78 -4.46 12.71 7.75
CA LYS A 78 -4.34 11.74 8.83
C LYS A 78 -5.36 10.63 8.67
N MET A 79 -4.91 9.39 8.76
CA MET A 79 -5.82 8.26 8.94
C MET A 79 -6.18 8.08 10.41
N LEU A 80 -7.44 8.31 10.74
CA LEU A 80 -8.00 8.07 12.05
C LEU A 80 -8.25 6.58 12.24
N ARG A 81 -7.67 6.01 13.30
CA ARG A 81 -7.89 4.61 13.67
C ARG A 81 -8.09 4.50 15.17
N ALA A 82 -9.23 3.94 15.59
CA ALA A 82 -9.41 3.45 16.95
C ALA A 82 -8.56 2.19 17.13
N VAL A 83 -7.31 2.36 17.56
CA VAL A 83 -6.41 1.23 17.80
C VAL A 83 -6.69 0.66 19.19
N ARG A 84 -7.43 -0.46 19.27
CA ARG A 84 -7.16 -1.43 20.35
C ARG A 84 -5.84 -2.09 20.00
N ARG A 85 -4.74 -1.53 20.51
CA ARG A 85 -3.40 -2.05 20.24
C ARG A 85 -3.27 -3.33 21.05
N ALA A 86 -3.65 -4.45 20.46
CA ALA A 86 -3.18 -5.73 20.94
C ALA A 86 -1.65 -5.66 20.85
N GLN A 87 -0.96 -5.69 21.98
CA GLN A 87 0.49 -5.87 21.97
C GLN A 87 0.75 -7.27 21.44
N SER A 88 0.93 -7.41 20.13
CA SER A 88 1.64 -8.57 19.61
C SER A 88 3.11 -8.35 19.89
N LYS A 89 3.66 -9.08 20.86
CA LYS A 89 5.11 -9.30 20.91
C LYS A 89 5.48 -10.13 19.68
N LEU A 90 5.64 -9.47 18.54
CA LEU A 90 6.28 -10.08 17.40
C LEU A 90 7.78 -10.07 17.68
N ILE A 91 8.34 -11.25 17.92
CA ILE A 91 9.79 -11.45 17.90
C ILE A 91 10.18 -11.30 16.42
N THR A 92 10.71 -10.14 16.06
CA THR A 92 11.20 -9.89 14.69
C THR A 92 12.70 -10.12 14.65
N LEU A 93 13.17 -10.93 13.71
CA LEU A 93 14.59 -11.19 13.51
C LEU A 93 15.34 -9.92 13.10
N ASN A 94 16.55 -9.74 13.65
CA ASN A 94 17.40 -8.60 13.31
C ASN A 94 18.35 -8.96 12.16
N PHE A 95 17.87 -8.85 10.92
CA PHE A 95 18.65 -9.14 9.72
C PHE A 95 19.89 -8.24 9.52
N ARG A 96 20.04 -7.14 10.27
CA ARG A 96 21.26 -6.32 10.21
C ARG A 96 22.46 -6.99 10.87
N ARG A 97 22.24 -7.97 11.76
CA ARG A 97 23.30 -8.64 12.52
C ARG A 97 23.54 -10.09 12.07
N VAL A 98 22.84 -10.54 11.04
CA VAL A 98 22.99 -11.89 10.49
C VAL A 98 24.31 -12.01 9.76
N ASP A 99 25.05 -13.08 10.05
CA ASP A 99 26.16 -13.53 9.22
C ASP A 99 25.57 -14.27 8.01
N PHE A 100 25.48 -13.57 6.88
CA PHE A 100 24.87 -14.11 5.66
C PHE A 100 25.71 -15.20 5.00
N ASP A 101 27.02 -15.26 5.28
CA ASP A 101 27.89 -16.27 4.71
C ASP A 101 27.71 -17.59 5.47
N LEU A 102 27.69 -17.56 6.80
CA LEU A 102 27.31 -18.72 7.61
C LEU A 102 25.90 -19.22 7.29
N PHE A 103 24.95 -18.30 7.13
CA PHE A 103 23.56 -18.64 6.80
C PHE A 103 23.45 -19.36 5.46
N ARG A 104 24.17 -18.88 4.45
CA ARG A 104 24.22 -19.50 3.11
C ARG A 104 24.86 -20.88 3.16
N ASP A 105 25.93 -21.04 3.94
CA ASP A 105 26.61 -22.32 4.12
C ASP A 105 25.70 -23.36 4.79
N LEU A 106 24.95 -22.96 5.82
CA LEU A 106 24.01 -23.84 6.51
C LEU A 106 22.89 -24.32 5.58
N LEU A 107 22.27 -23.41 4.82
CA LEU A 107 21.24 -23.78 3.83
C LEU A 107 21.81 -24.56 2.65
N GLY A 108 23.04 -24.29 2.24
CA GLY A 108 23.72 -24.99 1.14
C GLY A 108 24.06 -26.45 1.47
N ARG A 109 24.15 -26.80 2.76
CA ARG A 109 24.39 -28.19 3.23
C ARG A 109 23.14 -29.07 3.20
N VAL A 110 21.95 -28.48 3.06
CA VAL A 110 20.70 -29.24 3.02
C VAL A 110 20.59 -29.96 1.65
N PRO A 111 20.38 -31.28 1.62
CA PRO A 111 20.16 -32.03 0.38
C PRO A 111 18.75 -31.76 -0.13
N TRP A 112 18.55 -30.60 -0.77
CA TRP A 112 17.25 -30.10 -1.22
C TRP A 112 16.55 -31.03 -2.21
N ASP A 113 17.32 -31.74 -3.03
CA ASP A 113 16.85 -32.77 -3.95
C ASP A 113 16.05 -33.83 -3.22
N LYS A 114 16.56 -34.35 -2.09
CA LYS A 114 15.88 -35.35 -1.26
C LYS A 114 14.83 -34.74 -0.35
N ALA A 115 15.12 -33.56 0.21
CA ALA A 115 14.22 -32.91 1.16
C ALA A 115 12.87 -32.53 0.51
N LEU A 116 12.90 -32.20 -0.78
CA LEU A 116 11.73 -31.74 -1.54
C LEU A 116 11.15 -32.81 -2.48
N GLU A 117 11.77 -33.99 -2.57
CA GLU A 117 11.34 -35.07 -3.45
C GLU A 117 9.89 -35.50 -3.17
N GLY A 118 9.07 -35.56 -4.22
CA GLY A 118 7.68 -36.00 -4.14
C GLY A 118 6.73 -35.06 -3.36
N ARG A 119 7.19 -33.88 -2.91
CA ARG A 119 6.38 -32.92 -2.15
C ARG A 119 5.70 -31.89 -3.06
N GLY A 120 4.48 -31.51 -2.70
CA GLY A 120 3.78 -30.37 -3.31
C GLY A 120 4.34 -29.03 -2.84
N SER A 121 4.02 -27.94 -3.53
CA SER A 121 4.57 -26.60 -3.26
C SER A 121 4.39 -26.14 -1.81
N GLN A 122 3.25 -26.46 -1.18
CA GLN A 122 2.97 -26.07 0.19
C GLN A 122 3.83 -26.84 1.20
N ASP A 123 3.99 -28.14 1.02
CA ASP A 123 4.80 -28.98 1.91
C ASP A 123 6.29 -28.67 1.74
N SER A 124 6.74 -28.48 0.49
CA SER A 124 8.09 -28.00 0.17
C SER A 124 8.39 -26.65 0.82
N TRP A 125 7.40 -25.74 0.86
CA TRP A 125 7.54 -24.44 1.53
C TRP A 125 7.67 -24.56 3.05
N LEU A 126 6.97 -25.50 3.68
CA LEU A 126 7.09 -25.75 5.11
C LEU A 126 8.47 -26.35 5.46
N VAL A 127 8.97 -27.29 4.66
CA VAL A 127 10.31 -27.87 4.83
C VAL A 127 11.40 -26.80 4.67
N PHE A 128 11.28 -25.95 3.64
CA PHE A 128 12.19 -24.84 3.46
C PHE A 128 12.18 -23.89 4.67
N LYS A 129 10.99 -23.53 5.17
CA LYS A 129 10.87 -22.66 6.34
C LYS A 129 11.50 -23.26 7.59
N ASP A 130 11.32 -24.55 7.82
CA ASP A 130 11.91 -25.23 8.99
C ASP A 130 13.43 -25.13 8.99
N HIS A 131 14.08 -25.46 7.86
CA HIS A 131 15.52 -25.30 7.70
C HIS A 131 15.98 -23.83 7.75
N LEU A 132 15.18 -22.91 7.22
CA LEU A 132 15.43 -21.48 7.30
C LEU A 132 15.44 -20.98 8.75
N LEU A 133 14.53 -21.48 9.59
CA LEU A 133 14.45 -21.14 11.01
C LEU A 133 15.57 -21.80 11.82
N GLN A 134 15.92 -23.05 11.52
CA GLN A 134 17.06 -23.74 12.17
C GLN A 134 18.39 -23.04 11.91
N ALA A 135 18.59 -22.50 10.71
CA ALA A 135 19.80 -21.74 10.37
C ALA A 135 19.86 -20.34 11.04
N GLN A 136 18.84 -19.94 11.79
CA GLN A 136 18.77 -18.67 12.51
C GLN A 136 19.13 -18.77 14.01
N GLU A 137 19.23 -19.98 14.56
CA GLU A 137 19.70 -20.25 15.94
C GLU A 137 21.23 -20.26 16.02
#